data_AF-A0A1H8CTR2-F1
#
_entry.id   AF-A0A1H8CTR2-F1
#
_cell.length_a   1.000
_cell.length_b   1.000
_cell.length_c   1.000
_cell.angle_alpha   90.00
_cell.angle_beta   90.00
_cell.angle_gamma   90.00
#
_symmetry.space_group_name_H-M   'P 1'
#
loop_
_entity.id
_entity.type
_entity.pdbx_description
1 polymer ?
#
loop_
_entity_poly.entity_id
_entity_poly.type
_entity_poly.pdbx_seq_one_letter_code
_entity_poly.pdbx_strand_id
1 'polypeptide(L)'
;MAKLKVPSVQHLARNWQPTSERTCKKLVTLANSPPTFNYNSLFFAARDMLVFNQPYDEIVEGIRRAVKRADVRQNLLGVLPLIRDHFASVSPDFVQSIDRRYYSIGRGLMVPFDPPLLYGVGGQLTFPWFSFWRQNPLAKERLSLFVTLVDELLADDPDLAGAKFQILDFSVPKVKGREPERELRVIDARDIPRVDDKTKVEMLRVFADGYFMAEAQLAGRPTAPAEERERHDPRQSDFFDDDPRKP
;
A
#
# COMPACT_ATOMS: atom_id res chain seq x y z
N MET A 1 -4.02 10.35 -22.98
CA MET A 1 -4.59 11.04 -21.79
C MET A 1 -4.05 10.38 -20.53
N ALA A 2 -3.55 11.13 -19.56
CA ALA A 2 -3.18 10.57 -18.26
C ALA A 2 -4.49 10.23 -17.52
N LYS A 3 -4.84 8.94 -17.49
CA LYS A 3 -6.05 8.47 -16.80
C LYS A 3 -5.78 8.46 -15.30
N LEU A 4 -6.58 9.20 -14.54
CA LEU A 4 -6.55 9.09 -13.09
C LEU A 4 -6.98 7.67 -12.71
N LYS A 5 -6.08 6.91 -12.10
CA LYS A 5 -6.36 5.55 -11.65
C LYS A 5 -7.03 5.62 -10.27
N VAL A 6 -7.91 4.66 -10.00
CA VAL A 6 -8.57 4.55 -8.70
C VAL A 6 -7.53 4.13 -7.66
N PRO A 7 -7.30 4.92 -6.60
CA PRO A 7 -6.35 4.58 -5.56
C PRO A 7 -6.91 3.45 -4.69
N SER A 8 -6.09 2.50 -4.25
CA SER A 8 -6.47 1.53 -3.21
C SER A 8 -6.82 2.21 -1.89
N VAL A 9 -7.44 1.48 -0.94
CA VAL A 9 -7.85 2.03 0.38
C VAL A 9 -6.69 2.76 1.06
N GLN A 10 -5.50 2.18 1.01
CA GLN A 10 -4.30 2.81 1.57
C GLN A 10 -3.88 4.07 0.81
N HIS A 11 -3.94 4.05 -0.52
CA HIS A 11 -3.61 5.23 -1.33
C HIS A 11 -4.62 6.35 -1.14
N LEU A 12 -5.90 6.03 -0.98
CA LEU A 12 -6.94 6.98 -0.63
C LEU A 12 -6.59 7.65 0.70
N ALA A 13 -6.39 6.88 1.75
CA ALA A 13 -6.13 7.41 3.08
C ALA A 13 -4.84 8.24 3.08
N ARG A 14 -3.80 7.79 2.38
CA ARG A 14 -2.52 8.51 2.23
C ARG A 14 -2.67 9.85 1.52
N ASN A 15 -3.48 9.90 0.46
CA ASN A 15 -3.61 11.09 -0.38
C ASN A 15 -4.70 12.05 0.10
N TRP A 16 -5.56 11.62 1.03
CA TRP A 16 -6.55 12.48 1.67
C TRP A 16 -5.91 13.75 2.25
N GLN A 17 -6.58 14.87 2.01
CA GLN A 17 -6.28 16.19 2.55
C GLN A 17 -7.55 16.80 3.16
N PRO A 18 -7.42 17.81 4.05
CA PRO A 18 -8.57 18.45 4.68
C PRO A 18 -9.56 19.16 3.73
N THR A 19 -9.19 19.39 2.46
CA THR A 19 -10.07 20.01 1.47
C THR A 19 -9.98 19.33 0.12
N SER A 20 -11.06 19.42 -0.65
CA SER A 20 -11.22 18.77 -1.97
C SER A 20 -10.18 19.29 -2.97
N GLU A 21 -9.87 20.59 -2.93
CA GLU A 21 -8.87 21.23 -3.81
C GLU A 21 -7.46 20.71 -3.52
N ARG A 22 -7.12 20.50 -2.24
CA ARG A 22 -5.82 19.96 -1.84
C ARG A 22 -5.68 18.51 -2.26
N THR A 23 -6.74 17.71 -2.09
CA THR A 23 -6.80 16.34 -2.58
C THR A 23 -6.65 16.31 -4.10
N CYS A 24 -7.41 17.13 -4.83
CA CYS A 24 -7.33 17.26 -6.28
C CYS A 24 -5.90 17.58 -6.74
N LYS A 25 -5.28 18.65 -6.19
CA LYS A 25 -3.90 19.03 -6.53
C LYS A 25 -2.93 17.88 -6.30
N LYS A 26 -3.07 17.16 -5.17
CA LYS A 26 -2.22 16.01 -4.84
C LYS A 26 -2.37 14.86 -5.85
N LEU A 27 -3.60 14.54 -6.23
CA LEU A 27 -3.91 13.49 -7.21
C LEU A 27 -3.44 13.87 -8.62
N VAL A 28 -3.62 15.12 -9.04
CA VAL A 28 -3.10 15.62 -10.33
C VAL A 28 -1.58 15.57 -10.36
N THR A 29 -0.89 15.97 -9.29
CA THR A 29 0.58 15.81 -9.19
C THR A 29 0.98 14.35 -9.31
N LEU A 30 0.28 13.44 -8.63
CA LEU A 30 0.55 12.01 -8.68
C LEU A 30 0.34 11.41 -10.08
N ALA A 31 -0.70 11.84 -10.80
CA ALA A 31 -0.96 11.40 -12.17
C ALA A 31 0.07 11.93 -13.17
N ASN A 32 0.59 13.13 -12.96
CA ASN A 32 1.63 13.73 -13.82
C ASN A 32 3.03 13.16 -13.53
N SER A 33 3.28 12.76 -12.29
CA SER A 33 4.57 12.24 -11.82
C SER A 33 4.34 10.99 -10.96
N PRO A 34 3.94 9.86 -11.57
CA PRO A 34 3.70 8.61 -10.85
C PRO A 34 5.01 8.07 -10.25
N PRO A 35 4.94 7.27 -9.16
CA PRO A 35 6.10 6.56 -8.65
C PRO A 35 6.74 5.68 -9.73
N THR A 36 8.08 5.65 -9.78
CA THR A 36 8.82 4.94 -10.84
C THR A 36 9.06 3.46 -10.56
N PHE A 37 8.55 2.93 -9.44
CA PHE A 37 8.63 1.51 -9.07
C PHE A 37 7.54 1.15 -8.04
N ASN A 38 7.25 -0.15 -7.89
CA ASN A 38 6.33 -0.70 -6.90
C ASN A 38 7.03 -1.73 -5.98
N TYR A 39 6.32 -2.20 -4.96
CA TYR A 39 6.85 -3.13 -3.96
C TYR A 39 6.34 -4.58 -4.14
N ASN A 40 5.80 -4.93 -5.31
CA ASN A 40 5.21 -6.25 -5.56
C ASN A 40 6.21 -7.40 -5.31
N SER A 41 7.48 -7.19 -5.67
CA SER A 41 8.54 -8.16 -5.38
C SER A 41 8.72 -8.45 -3.88
N LEU A 42 8.45 -7.50 -2.98
CA LEU A 42 8.53 -7.75 -1.54
C LEU A 42 7.33 -8.54 -1.02
N PHE A 43 6.13 -8.32 -1.58
CA PHE A 43 4.96 -9.13 -1.23
C PHE A 43 5.17 -10.59 -1.63
N PHE A 44 5.71 -10.84 -2.84
CA PHE A 44 6.07 -12.20 -3.26
C PHE A 44 7.18 -12.80 -2.39
N ALA A 45 8.23 -12.03 -2.08
CA ALA A 45 9.29 -12.50 -1.19
C ALA A 45 8.77 -12.87 0.20
N ALA A 46 7.91 -12.04 0.80
CA ALA A 46 7.29 -12.34 2.10
C ALA A 46 6.45 -13.62 2.04
N ARG A 47 5.68 -13.80 0.96
CA ARG A 47 4.92 -15.03 0.71
C ARG A 47 5.84 -16.24 0.56
N ASP A 48 6.92 -16.14 -0.22
CA ASP A 48 7.83 -17.27 -0.44
C ASP A 48 8.53 -17.71 0.85
N MET A 49 8.88 -16.74 1.72
CA MET A 49 9.40 -17.04 3.07
C MET A 49 8.34 -17.73 3.94
N LEU A 50 7.10 -17.23 3.95
CA LEU A 50 6.05 -17.69 4.86
C LEU A 50 5.37 -18.99 4.43
N VAL A 51 5.12 -19.16 3.12
CA VAL A 51 4.33 -20.27 2.56
C VAL A 51 5.22 -21.43 2.16
N PHE A 52 6.32 -21.13 1.47
CA PHE A 52 7.17 -22.14 0.85
C PHE A 52 8.44 -22.41 1.66
N ASN A 53 8.67 -21.67 2.75
CA ASN A 53 9.91 -21.72 3.54
C ASN A 53 11.16 -21.59 2.64
N GLN A 54 11.06 -20.74 1.60
CA GLN A 54 12.10 -20.60 0.60
C GLN A 54 13.37 -20.04 1.27
N PRO A 55 14.56 -20.61 1.00
CA PRO A 55 15.81 -20.11 1.56
C PRO A 55 16.04 -18.63 1.25
N TYR A 56 16.41 -17.86 2.26
CA TYR A 56 16.61 -16.41 2.16
C TYR A 56 17.58 -16.00 1.04
N ASP A 57 18.69 -16.72 0.91
CA ASP A 57 19.72 -16.42 -0.09
C ASP A 57 19.20 -16.60 -1.53
N GLU A 58 18.30 -17.55 -1.76
CA GLU A 58 17.68 -17.76 -3.07
C GLU A 58 16.73 -16.61 -3.44
N ILE A 59 15.97 -16.10 -2.48
CA ILE A 59 15.11 -14.92 -2.66
C ILE A 59 15.96 -13.68 -2.99
N VAL A 60 17.07 -13.48 -2.26
CA VAL A 60 18.02 -12.39 -2.51
C VAL A 60 18.59 -12.48 -3.92
N GLU A 61 19.02 -13.66 -4.36
CA GLU A 61 19.53 -13.89 -5.70
C GLU A 61 18.45 -13.69 -6.77
N GLY A 62 17.20 -14.10 -6.50
CA GLY A 62 16.05 -13.83 -7.36
C GLY A 62 15.85 -12.34 -7.62
N ILE A 63 15.83 -11.53 -6.57
CA ILE A 63 15.72 -10.06 -6.69
C ILE A 63 16.92 -9.46 -7.43
N ARG A 64 18.14 -9.92 -7.14
CA ARG A 64 19.36 -9.44 -7.82
C ARG A 64 19.33 -9.69 -9.32
N ARG A 65 18.82 -10.85 -9.75
CA ARG A 65 18.72 -11.23 -11.16
C ARG A 65 17.58 -10.50 -11.87
N ALA A 66 16.42 -10.40 -11.23
CA ALA A 66 15.23 -9.80 -11.84
C ALA A 66 15.31 -8.27 -11.94
N VAL A 67 15.77 -7.59 -10.88
CA VAL A 67 15.73 -6.13 -10.78
C VAL A 67 17.03 -5.51 -11.27
N LYS A 68 17.00 -4.97 -12.50
CA LYS A 68 18.18 -4.39 -13.16
C LYS A 68 18.59 -3.04 -12.59
N ARG A 69 17.61 -2.19 -12.27
CA ARG A 69 17.82 -0.86 -11.68
C ARG A 69 18.46 -0.96 -10.29
N ALA A 70 19.64 -0.37 -10.13
CA ALA A 70 20.46 -0.52 -8.93
C ALA A 70 19.82 0.13 -7.68
N ASP A 71 19.25 1.32 -7.85
CA ASP A 71 18.51 2.06 -6.81
C ASP A 71 17.30 1.27 -6.30
N VAL A 72 16.47 0.75 -7.20
CA VAL A 72 15.30 -0.07 -6.85
C VAL A 72 15.75 -1.36 -6.17
N ARG A 73 16.74 -2.05 -6.73
CA ARG A 73 17.29 -3.28 -6.17
C ARG A 73 17.81 -3.07 -4.75
N GLN A 74 18.62 -2.04 -4.51
CA GLN A 74 19.10 -1.70 -3.17
C GLN A 74 17.96 -1.40 -2.21
N ASN A 75 16.92 -0.70 -2.66
CA ASN A 75 15.76 -0.40 -1.83
C ASN A 75 15.00 -1.67 -1.40
N LEU A 76 14.80 -2.62 -2.32
CA LEU A 76 14.15 -3.91 -2.02
C LEU A 76 15.02 -4.77 -1.09
N LEU A 77 16.31 -4.91 -1.42
CA LEU A 77 17.28 -5.67 -0.61
C LEU A 77 17.45 -5.09 0.79
N GLY A 78 17.30 -3.78 0.98
CA GLY A 78 17.33 -3.16 2.30
C GLY A 78 16.11 -3.44 3.18
N VAL A 79 15.01 -3.93 2.61
CA VAL A 79 13.79 -4.30 3.36
C VAL A 79 13.77 -5.79 3.68
N LEU A 80 14.32 -6.64 2.81
CA LEU A 80 14.27 -8.09 2.96
C LEU A 80 14.78 -8.65 4.30
N PRO A 81 15.91 -8.17 4.87
CA PRO A 81 16.35 -8.64 6.18
C PRO A 81 15.31 -8.40 7.27
N LEU A 82 14.64 -7.25 7.23
CA LEU A 82 13.59 -6.89 8.20
C LEU A 82 12.36 -7.81 8.09
N ILE A 83 12.00 -8.21 6.86
CA ILE A 83 10.92 -9.16 6.62
C ILE A 83 11.32 -10.54 7.16
N ARG A 84 12.52 -11.02 6.81
CA ARG A 84 13.05 -12.30 7.30
C ARG A 84 13.05 -12.35 8.81
N ASP A 85 13.64 -11.34 9.46
CA ASP A 85 13.83 -11.32 10.91
C ASP A 85 12.48 -11.27 11.65
N HIS A 86 11.49 -10.56 11.09
CA HIS A 86 10.13 -10.54 11.63
C HIS A 86 9.48 -11.92 11.61
N PHE A 87 9.63 -12.65 10.51
CA PHE A 87 8.98 -13.95 10.32
C PHE A 87 9.83 -15.14 10.74
N ALA A 88 11.08 -14.95 11.16
CA ALA A 88 11.99 -16.04 11.54
C ALA A 88 11.47 -16.90 12.70
N SER A 89 10.63 -16.34 13.57
CA SER A 89 9.98 -17.04 14.69
C SER A 89 8.51 -17.37 14.44
N VAL A 90 8.00 -17.04 13.26
CA VAL A 90 6.61 -17.29 12.89
C VAL A 90 6.56 -18.59 12.11
N SER A 91 5.79 -19.55 12.63
CA SER A 91 5.50 -20.82 11.95
C SER A 91 3.98 -20.92 11.77
N PRO A 92 3.43 -20.36 10.67
CA PRO A 92 2.00 -20.40 10.45
C PRO A 92 1.47 -21.82 10.31
N ASP A 93 0.31 -22.10 10.90
CA ASP A 93 -0.45 -23.32 10.64
C ASP A 93 -0.97 -23.32 9.19
N PHE A 94 -1.28 -22.11 8.68
CA PHE A 94 -1.63 -21.87 7.29
C PHE A 94 -1.35 -20.43 6.90
N VAL A 95 -1.25 -20.21 5.59
CA VAL A 95 -1.16 -18.89 4.96
C VAL A 95 -2.11 -18.89 3.76
N GLN A 96 -2.91 -17.83 3.63
CA GLN A 96 -3.93 -17.71 2.60
C GLN A 96 -3.83 -16.36 1.91
N SER A 97 -3.95 -16.36 0.57
CA SER A 97 -4.18 -15.12 -0.18
C SER A 97 -5.63 -14.70 -0.01
N ILE A 98 -5.87 -13.40 0.18
CA ILE A 98 -7.23 -12.87 0.26
C ILE A 98 -7.58 -12.26 -1.09
N ASP A 99 -8.79 -12.56 -1.57
CA ASP A 99 -9.28 -11.99 -2.82
C ASP A 99 -9.49 -10.49 -2.71
N ARG A 100 -9.17 -9.78 -3.79
CA ARG A 100 -9.45 -8.34 -3.91
C ARG A 100 -10.94 -8.06 -3.69
N ARG A 101 -11.21 -7.06 -2.87
CA ARG A 101 -12.55 -6.49 -2.64
C ARG A 101 -12.62 -5.06 -3.14
N TYR A 102 -13.84 -4.54 -3.27
CA TYR A 102 -14.08 -3.14 -3.62
C TYR A 102 -14.96 -2.48 -2.57
N TYR A 103 -14.52 -1.32 -2.11
CA TYR A 103 -15.17 -0.54 -1.07
C TYR A 103 -15.77 0.74 -1.65
N SER A 104 -17.04 1.01 -1.35
CA SER A 104 -17.70 2.24 -1.82
C SER A 104 -17.33 3.43 -0.92
N ILE A 105 -16.79 4.48 -1.51
CA ILE A 105 -16.43 5.72 -0.79
C ILE A 105 -17.34 6.91 -1.13
N GLY A 106 -18.50 6.61 -1.73
CA GLY A 106 -19.51 7.59 -2.12
C GLY A 106 -19.47 7.97 -3.61
N ARG A 107 -20.61 8.47 -4.12
CA ARG A 107 -20.81 8.92 -5.51
C ARG A 107 -20.37 7.90 -6.59
N GLY A 108 -20.55 6.62 -6.29
CA GLY A 108 -20.20 5.53 -7.20
C GLY A 108 -18.69 5.25 -7.33
N LEU A 109 -17.84 5.93 -6.54
CA LEU A 109 -16.41 5.63 -6.52
C LEU A 109 -16.15 4.40 -5.65
N MET A 110 -15.69 3.34 -6.31
CA MET A 110 -15.31 2.06 -5.69
C MET A 110 -13.80 1.99 -5.61
N VAL A 111 -13.25 1.69 -4.44
CA VAL A 111 -11.82 1.66 -4.16
C VAL A 111 -11.37 0.23 -3.90
N PRO A 112 -10.32 -0.28 -4.57
CA PRO A 112 -9.86 -1.64 -4.33
C PRO A 112 -9.22 -1.77 -2.95
N PHE A 113 -9.56 -2.87 -2.29
CA PHE A 113 -8.93 -3.40 -1.10
C PHE A 113 -8.28 -4.72 -1.48
N ASP A 114 -6.95 -4.71 -1.53
CA ASP A 114 -6.17 -5.84 -2.03
C ASP A 114 -5.11 -6.22 -1.00
N PRO A 115 -5.50 -6.99 0.02
CA PRO A 115 -4.58 -7.36 1.06
C PRO A 115 -3.60 -8.45 0.64
N PRO A 116 -2.39 -8.41 1.20
CA PRO A 116 -1.28 -9.23 0.70
C PRO A 116 -1.43 -10.71 1.04
N LEU A 117 -1.82 -11.03 2.28
CA LEU A 117 -2.04 -12.37 2.79
C LEU A 117 -2.70 -12.32 4.17
N LEU A 118 -3.19 -13.48 4.60
CA LEU A 118 -3.61 -13.83 5.96
C LEU A 118 -2.77 -15.01 6.42
N TYR A 119 -2.46 -15.08 7.71
CA TYR A 119 -1.87 -16.29 8.27
C TYR A 119 -2.41 -16.60 9.67
N GLY A 120 -2.49 -17.89 10.00
CA GLY A 120 -2.95 -18.38 11.30
C GLY A 120 -1.80 -18.95 12.12
N VAL A 121 -1.75 -18.62 13.42
CA VAL A 121 -0.84 -19.26 14.39
C VAL A 121 -1.63 -19.58 15.65
N GLY A 122 -1.72 -20.86 16.02
CA GLY A 122 -2.39 -21.30 17.23
C GLY A 122 -3.87 -20.92 17.27
N GLY A 123 -4.53 -20.92 16.12
CA GLY A 123 -5.93 -20.51 15.97
C GLY A 123 -6.19 -18.99 15.92
N GLN A 124 -5.17 -18.15 16.11
CA GLN A 124 -5.30 -16.71 15.95
C GLN A 124 -4.98 -16.31 14.50
N LEU A 125 -5.96 -15.71 13.82
CA LEU A 125 -5.77 -15.08 12.52
C LEU A 125 -4.98 -13.79 12.67
N THR A 126 -3.95 -13.60 11.85
CA THR A 126 -3.18 -12.36 11.76
C THR A 126 -3.21 -11.85 10.33
N PHE A 127 -3.51 -10.57 10.20
CA PHE A 127 -3.61 -9.85 8.94
C PHE A 127 -2.49 -8.80 8.89
N PRO A 128 -1.33 -9.11 8.28
CA PRO A 128 -0.21 -8.20 8.18
C PRO A 128 -0.38 -7.26 6.98
N TRP A 129 -0.31 -5.95 7.23
CA TRP A 129 -0.29 -4.94 6.18
C TRP A 129 1.08 -4.31 6.06
N PHE A 130 1.74 -4.53 4.93
CA PHE A 130 3.09 -4.05 4.70
C PHE A 130 3.09 -2.60 4.22
N SER A 131 3.86 -1.76 4.92
CA SER A 131 4.09 -0.35 4.60
C SER A 131 5.56 -0.15 4.25
N PHE A 132 5.87 -0.14 2.95
CA PHE A 132 7.25 -0.11 2.47
C PHE A 132 7.81 1.30 2.21
N TRP A 133 7.03 2.36 2.46
CA TRP A 133 7.48 3.73 2.22
C TRP A 133 8.74 4.05 3.03
N ARG A 134 9.81 4.45 2.34
CA ARG A 134 11.04 4.90 3.01
C ARG A 134 10.80 6.14 3.87
N GLN A 135 9.97 7.07 3.39
CA GLN A 135 9.66 8.34 4.04
C GLN A 135 8.17 8.65 3.98
N ASN A 136 7.71 9.50 4.90
CA ASN A 136 6.31 9.89 5.05
C ASN A 136 5.39 8.65 5.11
N PRO A 137 5.57 7.80 6.15
CA PRO A 137 4.65 6.71 6.39
C PRO A 137 3.26 7.27 6.68
N LEU A 138 2.25 6.41 6.55
CA LEU A 138 0.89 6.75 6.91
C LEU A 138 0.83 7.10 8.40
N ALA A 139 0.27 8.25 8.75
CA ALA A 139 0.30 8.78 10.12
C ALA A 139 -0.92 9.65 10.42
N LYS A 140 -1.20 9.87 11.71
CA LYS A 140 -2.25 10.76 12.24
C LYS A 140 -3.63 10.43 11.67
N GLU A 141 -4.42 11.43 11.27
CA GLU A 141 -5.80 11.23 10.80
C GLU A 141 -5.87 10.30 9.58
N ARG A 142 -4.83 10.29 8.74
CA ARG A 142 -4.76 9.38 7.58
C ARG A 142 -4.58 7.93 7.99
N LEU A 143 -3.79 7.69 9.05
CA LEU A 143 -3.65 6.35 9.61
C LEU A 143 -4.94 5.93 10.30
N SER A 144 -5.56 6.80 11.09
CA SER A 144 -6.87 6.54 11.69
C SER A 144 -7.94 6.23 10.65
N LEU A 145 -8.03 7.00 9.56
CA LEU A 145 -8.96 6.74 8.47
C LEU A 145 -8.69 5.37 7.84
N PHE A 146 -7.43 5.08 7.47
CA PHE A 146 -7.07 3.80 6.88
C PHE A 146 -7.48 2.63 7.75
N VAL A 147 -7.13 2.66 9.04
CA VAL A 147 -7.45 1.56 9.93
C VAL A 147 -8.95 1.43 10.18
N THR A 148 -9.67 2.55 10.27
CA THR A 148 -11.15 2.52 10.35
C THR A 148 -11.76 1.81 9.15
N LEU A 149 -11.30 2.11 7.93
CA LEU A 149 -11.80 1.47 6.71
C LEU A 149 -11.46 -0.02 6.64
N VAL A 150 -10.26 -0.40 7.07
CA VAL A 150 -9.87 -1.82 7.08
C VAL A 150 -10.65 -2.60 8.13
N ASP A 151 -10.84 -2.05 9.33
CA ASP A 151 -11.63 -2.70 10.37
C ASP A 151 -13.07 -2.96 9.93
N GLU A 152 -13.71 -1.98 9.27
CA GLU A 152 -15.05 -2.16 8.70
C GLU A 152 -15.07 -3.29 7.67
N LEU A 153 -14.08 -3.32 6.77
CA LEU A 153 -13.94 -4.37 5.77
C LEU A 153 -13.70 -5.77 6.38
N LEU A 154 -12.94 -5.87 7.47
CA LEU A 154 -12.71 -7.13 8.17
C LEU A 154 -13.94 -7.54 8.99
N ALA A 155 -14.72 -6.58 9.52
CA ALA A 155 -15.94 -6.86 10.26
C ALA A 155 -17.09 -7.35 9.36
N ASP A 156 -17.12 -6.89 8.11
CA ASP A 156 -18.09 -7.32 7.09
C ASP A 156 -17.81 -8.75 6.56
N ASP A 157 -16.62 -9.30 6.85
CA ASP A 157 -16.21 -10.65 6.43
C ASP A 157 -16.18 -11.59 7.65
N PRO A 158 -17.16 -12.52 7.78
CA PRO A 158 -17.21 -13.45 8.90
C PRO A 158 -15.95 -14.29 9.10
N ASP A 159 -15.22 -14.59 8.03
CA ASP A 159 -14.00 -15.41 8.08
C ASP A 159 -12.78 -14.60 8.58
N LEU A 160 -12.85 -13.26 8.47
CA LEU A 160 -11.80 -12.34 8.93
C LEU A 160 -12.18 -11.61 10.21
N ALA A 161 -13.42 -11.76 10.68
CA ALA A 161 -13.91 -11.14 11.89
C ALA A 161 -13.06 -11.58 13.10
N GLY A 162 -12.43 -10.61 13.77
CA GLY A 162 -11.53 -10.86 14.89
C GLY A 162 -10.08 -11.18 14.52
N ALA A 163 -9.72 -11.08 13.24
CA ALA A 163 -8.33 -11.14 12.82
C ALA A 163 -7.51 -10.01 13.46
N LYS A 164 -6.29 -10.35 13.90
CA LYS A 164 -5.34 -9.38 14.42
C LYS A 164 -4.75 -8.58 13.27
N PHE A 165 -5.27 -7.38 13.06
CA PHE A 165 -4.73 -6.47 12.06
C PHE A 165 -3.42 -5.82 12.59
N GLN A 166 -2.30 -6.10 11.92
CA GLN A 166 -1.00 -5.50 12.19
C GLN A 166 -0.50 -4.70 11.00
N ILE A 167 0.08 -3.53 11.25
CA ILE A 167 0.77 -2.74 10.23
C ILE A 167 2.27 -2.94 10.42
N LEU A 168 2.93 -3.44 9.39
CA LEU A 168 4.37 -3.64 9.34
C LEU A 168 4.99 -2.45 8.59
N ASP A 169 5.44 -1.44 9.33
CA ASP A 169 6.01 -0.23 8.76
C ASP A 169 7.54 -0.29 8.68
N PHE A 170 8.06 -0.29 7.46
CA PHE A 170 9.49 -0.41 7.13
C PHE A 170 10.15 0.95 6.88
N SER A 171 9.56 2.05 7.37
CA SER A 171 10.04 3.40 7.11
C SER A 171 11.33 3.75 7.85
N VAL A 172 11.99 4.83 7.42
CA VAL A 172 13.19 5.33 8.08
C VAL A 172 12.78 6.36 9.14
N PRO A 173 13.10 6.16 10.43
CA PRO A 173 12.85 7.17 11.45
C PRO A 173 13.71 8.41 11.20
N LYS A 174 13.16 9.59 11.47
CA LYS A 174 13.92 10.85 11.43
C LYS A 174 14.66 11.04 12.76
N VAL A 175 15.87 10.48 12.86
CA VAL A 175 16.75 10.66 14.02
C VAL A 175 17.86 11.65 13.68
N LYS A 176 17.98 12.73 14.45
CA LYS A 176 19.02 13.74 14.24
C LYS A 176 20.40 13.14 14.55
N GLY A 177 21.33 13.22 13.59
CA GLY A 177 22.72 12.79 13.78
C GLY A 177 23.00 11.30 13.55
N ARG A 178 22.02 10.52 13.08
CA ARG A 178 22.22 9.12 12.66
C ARG A 178 22.00 8.99 11.16
N GLU A 179 22.75 8.09 10.52
CA GLU A 179 22.47 7.73 9.13
C GLU A 179 21.05 7.12 9.00
N PRO A 180 20.30 7.48 7.95
CA PRO A 180 18.93 7.02 7.77
C PRO A 180 18.88 5.53 7.35
N GLU A 181 18.70 4.67 8.34
CA GLU A 181 18.48 3.23 8.18
C GLU A 181 16.99 2.89 8.25
N ARG A 182 16.57 1.85 7.51
CA ARG A 182 15.19 1.35 7.61
C ARG A 182 15.04 0.55 8.90
N GLU A 183 13.92 0.71 9.56
CA GLU A 183 13.55 -0.07 10.74
C GLU A 183 12.17 -0.67 10.51
N LEU A 184 11.90 -1.83 11.11
CA LEU A 184 10.55 -2.39 11.16
C LEU A 184 9.85 -1.97 12.44
N ARG A 185 8.71 -1.31 12.30
CA ARG A 185 7.77 -1.03 13.38
C ARG A 185 6.52 -1.88 13.18
N VAL A 186 6.24 -2.74 14.14
CA VAL A 186 5.00 -3.52 14.19
C VAL A 186 3.99 -2.73 15.00
N ILE A 187 2.92 -2.27 14.34
CA ILE A 187 1.87 -1.46 14.97
C ILE A 187 0.61 -2.33 15.03
N ASP A 188 0.07 -2.53 16.23
CA ASP A 188 -1.24 -3.17 16.38
C ASP A 188 -2.32 -2.16 15.99
N ALA A 189 -3.22 -2.55 15.08
CA ALA A 189 -4.28 -1.67 14.63
C ALA A 189 -5.18 -1.21 15.78
N ARG A 190 -5.32 -2.00 16.85
CA ARG A 190 -6.14 -1.68 18.03
C ARG A 190 -5.63 -0.46 18.80
N ASP A 191 -4.35 -0.15 18.69
CA ASP A 191 -3.73 0.99 19.36
C ASP A 191 -3.96 2.32 18.61
N ILE A 192 -4.54 2.26 17.42
CA ILE A 192 -4.80 3.44 16.57
C ILE A 192 -6.22 3.95 16.85
N PRO A 193 -6.43 5.24 17.16
CA PRO A 193 -7.77 5.78 17.32
C PRO A 193 -8.58 5.65 16.04
N ARG A 194 -9.82 5.18 16.15
CA ARG A 194 -10.78 5.13 15.05
C ARG A 194 -11.38 6.51 14.80
N VAL A 195 -11.75 6.75 13.55
CA VAL A 195 -12.49 7.94 13.16
C VAL A 195 -13.97 7.64 13.37
N ASP A 196 -14.72 8.55 14.00
CA ASP A 196 -16.17 8.38 14.13
C ASP A 196 -16.87 8.46 12.76
N ASP A 197 -18.06 7.88 12.65
CA ASP A 197 -18.75 7.76 11.36
C ASP A 197 -19.00 9.10 10.67
N LYS A 198 -19.34 10.14 11.43
CA LYS A 198 -19.58 11.47 10.87
C LYS A 198 -18.30 12.04 10.27
N THR A 199 -17.19 11.98 11.01
CA THR A 199 -15.89 12.42 10.51
C THR A 199 -15.41 11.57 9.33
N LYS A 200 -15.61 10.24 9.37
CA LYS A 200 -15.27 9.31 8.28
C LYS A 200 -16.00 9.69 6.99
N VAL A 201 -17.32 9.87 7.05
CA VAL A 201 -18.15 10.26 5.89
C VAL A 201 -17.68 11.58 5.30
N GLU A 202 -17.36 12.57 6.13
CA GLU A 202 -16.85 13.85 5.65
C GLU A 202 -15.48 13.71 4.98
N MET A 203 -14.57 12.92 5.57
CA MET A 203 -13.26 12.65 4.97
C MET A 203 -13.39 11.97 3.60
N LEU A 204 -14.27 10.97 3.48
CA LEU A 204 -14.52 10.26 2.22
C LEU A 204 -15.18 11.17 1.18
N ARG A 205 -16.11 12.04 1.59
CA ARG A 205 -16.72 13.05 0.72
C ARG A 205 -15.68 14.01 0.16
N VAL A 206 -14.83 14.57 1.01
CA VAL A 206 -13.73 15.46 0.60
C VAL A 206 -12.80 14.76 -0.39
N PHE A 207 -12.53 13.47 -0.16
CA PHE A 207 -11.73 12.67 -1.09
C PHE A 207 -12.40 12.51 -2.45
N ALA A 208 -13.67 12.08 -2.46
CA ALA A 208 -14.44 11.85 -3.68
C ALA A 208 -14.58 13.15 -4.50
N ASP A 209 -14.91 14.27 -3.84
CA ASP A 209 -14.94 15.60 -4.47
C ASP A 209 -13.60 15.94 -5.13
N GLY A 210 -12.50 15.78 -4.39
CA GLY A 210 -11.16 16.03 -4.92
C GLY A 210 -10.77 15.09 -6.07
N TYR A 211 -11.21 13.84 -6.03
CA TYR A 211 -10.97 12.86 -7.10
C TYR A 211 -11.67 13.27 -8.41
N PHE A 212 -12.96 13.59 -8.37
CA PHE A 212 -13.69 14.01 -9.57
C PHE A 212 -13.19 15.35 -10.12
N MET A 213 -12.77 16.28 -9.26
CA MET A 213 -12.08 17.50 -9.70
C MET A 213 -10.78 17.20 -10.44
N ALA A 214 -9.97 16.25 -9.93
CA ALA A 214 -8.73 15.85 -10.58
C ALA A 214 -8.97 15.15 -11.93
N GLU A 215 -9.98 14.30 -12.00
CA GLU A 215 -10.40 13.63 -13.23
C GLU A 215 -10.80 14.65 -14.31
N ALA A 216 -11.65 15.62 -13.96
CA ALA A 216 -12.05 16.70 -14.86
C ALA A 216 -10.84 17.55 -15.33
N GLN A 217 -9.93 17.87 -14.42
CA GLN A 217 -8.73 18.65 -14.75
C GLN A 217 -7.77 17.91 -15.68
N LEU A 218 -7.66 16.59 -15.56
CA LEU A 218 -6.79 15.75 -16.40
C LEU A 218 -7.43 15.46 -17.76
N ALA A 219 -8.76 15.35 -17.83
CA ALA A 219 -9.49 15.18 -19.09
C ALA A 219 -9.34 16.39 -20.03
N GLY A 220 -9.20 17.60 -19.48
CA GLY A 220 -9.07 18.84 -20.25
C GLY A 220 -7.66 19.18 -20.76
N ARG A 221 -6.64 18.32 -20.58
CA ARG A 221 -5.24 18.64 -20.94
C ARG A 221 -4.72 17.81 -22.13
N PRO A 222 -4.12 18.44 -23.16
CA PRO A 222 -3.35 17.72 -24.16
C PRO A 222 -2.11 17.08 -23.52
N THR A 223 -1.82 15.84 -23.89
CA THR A 223 -0.65 15.10 -23.37
C THR A 223 0.64 15.81 -23.81
N ALA A 224 1.49 16.21 -22.87
CA ALA A 224 2.83 16.69 -23.20
C ALA A 224 3.65 15.57 -23.88
N PRO A 225 4.56 15.90 -24.82
CA PRO A 225 5.43 14.92 -25.46
C PRO A 225 6.23 14.14 -24.41
N ALA A 226 6.40 12.84 -24.64
CA ALA A 226 7.06 11.91 -23.74
C ALA A 226 8.60 12.03 -23.76
N GLU A 227 9.12 13.26 -23.66
CA GLU A 227 10.57 13.48 -23.53
C GLU A 227 10.90 13.66 -22.03
N GLU A 228 11.84 12.84 -21.55
CA GLU A 228 12.35 12.77 -20.17
C GLU A 228 11.47 12.14 -19.07
N ARG A 229 10.62 11.16 -19.38
CA ARG A 229 10.28 10.16 -18.36
C ARG A 229 11.42 9.16 -18.29
N GLU A 230 12.21 9.18 -17.20
CA GLU A 230 13.14 8.11 -16.86
C GLU A 230 12.46 6.76 -17.13
N ARG A 231 13.13 5.93 -17.93
CA ARG A 231 12.59 4.74 -18.58
C ARG A 231 11.83 3.85 -17.58
N HIS A 232 10.50 3.88 -17.67
CA HIS A 232 9.64 2.85 -17.08
C HIS A 232 10.09 1.50 -17.66
N ASP A 233 10.57 0.56 -16.83
CA ASP A 233 10.90 -0.79 -17.31
C ASP A 233 9.57 -1.43 -17.76
N PRO A 234 9.42 -1.82 -19.03
CA PRO A 234 8.17 -2.41 -19.53
C PRO A 234 7.81 -3.75 -18.84
N ARG A 235 8.72 -4.33 -18.05
CA ARG A 235 8.48 -5.54 -17.24
C ARG A 235 8.07 -5.23 -15.80
N GLN A 236 8.14 -3.98 -15.36
CA GLN A 236 7.56 -3.58 -14.08
C GLN A 236 6.09 -3.23 -14.33
N SER A 237 5.19 -3.88 -13.58
CA SER A 237 3.81 -3.40 -13.48
C SER A 237 3.83 -1.95 -12.99
N ASP A 238 3.03 -1.09 -13.60
CA ASP A 238 2.85 0.27 -13.11
C ASP A 238 2.42 0.22 -11.62
N PHE A 239 2.73 1.27 -10.85
CA PHE A 239 2.39 1.35 -9.42
C PHE A 239 0.89 1.22 -9.14
N PHE A 240 0.08 1.36 -10.18
CA PHE A 240 -1.37 1.22 -10.20
C PHE A 240 -1.83 0.29 -11.34
N ASP A 241 -0.97 -0.57 -11.91
CA ASP A 241 -1.38 -1.55 -12.93
C ASP A 241 -2.17 -2.68 -12.31
N ASP A 242 -3.41 -2.31 -11.99
CA ASP A 242 -4.51 -3.18 -11.69
C ASP A 242 -5.71 -2.55 -12.39
N ASP A 243 -5.73 -2.69 -13.73
CA ASP A 243 -6.91 -2.31 -14.51
C ASP A 243 -8.04 -3.27 -14.12
N PRO A 244 -9.13 -2.80 -13.47
CA PRO A 244 -10.25 -3.65 -13.07
C PRO A 244 -11.04 -4.25 -14.26
N ARG A 245 -10.57 -4.00 -15.50
CA ARG A 245 -11.12 -4.50 -16.77
C ARG A 245 -10.22 -5.48 -17.50
N LYS A 246 -9.06 -5.86 -16.96
CA LYS A 246 -8.27 -6.96 -17.52
C LYS A 246 -8.67 -8.27 -16.82
N PRO A 247 -9.17 -9.27 -17.57
CA PRO A 247 -9.48 -10.59 -17.03
C PRO A 247 -8.23 -11.30 -16.52
#